data_AF-A0A9R1C7J4-F1
#
_entry.id   AF-A0A9R1C7J4-F1
#
_cell.length_a   1.000
_cell.length_b   1.000
_cell.length_c   1.000
_cell.angle_alpha   90.00
_cell.angle_beta   90.00
_cell.angle_gamma   90.00
#
_symmetry.space_group_name_H-M   'P 1'
#
loop_
_entity.id
_entity.type
_entity.pdbx_description
1 polymer ?
#
loop_
_entity_poly.entity_id
_entity_poly.type
_entity_poly.pdbx_seq_one_letter_code
_entity_poly.pdbx_strand_id
1 'polypeptide(L)'
;MIMIHIHEEAAHCLLCEDAPCTKACETGDVARAIRSIRFGNDKYALRFVANPTDADLQRAEDACIHYDRPIRIREMLNAVTRPSPSTTTPASPVSSARNA
;
A
#
# COMPACT_ATOMS: atom_id res chain seq x y z
N MET A 1 19.26 -7.49 3.00
CA MET A 1 17.98 -6.91 2.56
C MET A 1 17.16 -6.65 3.80
N ILE A 2 16.85 -5.39 4.10
CA ILE A 2 15.97 -5.04 5.22
C ILE A 2 14.56 -5.46 4.82
N MET A 3 13.94 -6.33 5.59
CA MET A 3 12.54 -6.73 5.40
C MET A 3 11.66 -5.61 5.94
N ILE A 4 10.91 -4.94 5.06
CA ILE A 4 9.92 -3.94 5.46
C ILE A 4 8.62 -4.64 5.90
N HIS A 5 8.11 -4.28 7.07
CA HIS A 5 6.77 -4.66 7.50
C HIS A 5 5.76 -3.67 6.91
N ILE A 6 5.18 -4.01 5.74
CA ILE A 6 4.40 -3.05 4.94
C ILE A 6 3.20 -2.44 5.69
N HIS A 7 2.55 -3.18 6.59
CA HIS A 7 1.43 -2.66 7.36
C HIS A 7 1.87 -1.69 8.46
N GLU A 8 3.02 -1.94 9.09
CA GLU A 8 3.61 -1.05 10.08
C GLU A 8 4.02 0.27 9.41
N GLU A 9 4.68 0.19 8.24
CA GLU A 9 5.00 1.38 7.45
C GLU A 9 3.74 2.14 7.02
N ALA A 10 2.71 1.44 6.53
CA ALA A 10 1.44 2.06 6.14
C ALA A 10 0.72 2.74 7.31
N ALA A 11 0.90 2.22 8.54
CA ALA A 11 0.33 2.78 9.76
C ALA A 11 0.95 4.14 10.14
N HIS A 12 2.18 4.42 9.69
CA HIS A 12 2.82 5.74 9.87
C HIS A 12 2.21 6.80 8.95
N CYS A 13 1.59 6.43 7.83
CA CYS A 13 1.02 7.40 6.89
C CYS A 13 -0.01 8.34 7.57
N LEU A 14 0.12 9.66 7.33
CA LEU A 14 -0.77 10.69 7.89
C LEU A 14 -2.15 10.75 7.23
N LEU A 15 -2.38 9.97 6.17
CA LEU A 15 -3.64 9.91 5.44
C LEU A 15 -4.09 11.25 4.82
N CYS A 16 -3.15 12.13 4.46
CA CYS A 16 -3.40 13.46 3.91
C CYS A 16 -4.53 13.49 2.84
N GLU A 17 -5.51 14.38 3.01
CA GLU A 17 -6.62 14.55 2.05
C GLU A 17 -6.09 14.96 0.67
N ASP A 18 -5.30 16.03 0.63
CA ASP A 18 -4.67 16.57 -0.57
C ASP A 18 -3.21 16.11 -0.67
N ALA A 19 -3.02 14.79 -0.76
CA ALA A 19 -1.73 14.15 -0.54
C ALA A 19 -0.63 14.64 -1.51
N PRO A 20 0.44 15.27 -1.00
CA PRO A 20 1.52 15.80 -1.86
C PRO A 20 2.29 14.68 -2.57
N CYS A 21 2.41 13.50 -1.96
CA CYS A 21 3.01 12.33 -2.59
C CYS A 21 2.22 11.85 -3.83
N THR A 22 0.89 11.93 -3.81
CA THR A 22 0.06 11.62 -4.99
C THR A 22 0.22 12.68 -6.07
N LYS A 23 0.29 13.96 -5.71
CA LYS A 23 0.52 15.05 -6.68
C LYS A 23 1.87 14.94 -7.40
N ALA A 24 2.88 14.45 -6.70
CA ALA A 24 4.23 14.29 -7.24
C ALA A 24 4.43 12.99 -8.03
N CYS A 25 3.51 12.02 -7.92
CA CYS A 25 3.59 10.76 -8.62
C CYS A 25 2.89 10.82 -9.99
N GLU A 26 3.65 10.77 -11.08
CA GLU A 26 3.09 10.84 -12.44
C GLU A 26 2.34 9.57 -12.88
N THR A 27 2.52 8.47 -12.15
CA THR A 27 2.00 7.15 -12.52
C THR A 27 0.79 6.71 -11.69
N GLY A 28 0.31 7.52 -10.74
CA GLY A 28 -0.96 7.30 -10.08
C GLY A 28 -1.04 7.74 -8.61
N ASP A 29 -2.08 7.25 -7.94
CA ASP A 29 -2.44 7.65 -6.58
C ASP A 29 -1.78 6.74 -5.52
N VAL A 30 -0.54 7.09 -5.18
CA VAL A 30 0.23 6.38 -4.15
C VAL A 30 -0.41 6.49 -2.76
N ALA A 31 -1.10 7.58 -2.43
CA ALA A 31 -1.80 7.69 -1.15
C ALA A 31 -2.95 6.68 -1.05
N ARG A 32 -3.69 6.45 -2.13
CA ARG A 32 -4.70 5.37 -2.19
C ARG A 32 -4.08 3.98 -2.13
N ALA A 33 -2.94 3.76 -2.77
CA ALA A 33 -2.23 2.49 -2.65
C ALA A 33 -1.80 2.20 -1.20
N ILE A 34 -1.23 3.19 -0.49
CA ILE A 34 -0.83 3.07 0.92
C ILE A 34 -2.06 2.85 1.81
N ARG A 35 -3.17 3.55 1.57
CA ARG A 35 -4.44 3.31 2.29
C ARG A 35 -4.95 1.89 2.08
N SER A 36 -4.87 1.37 0.84
CA SER A 36 -5.20 -0.02 0.54
C SER A 36 -4.42 -0.97 1.45
N ILE A 37 -3.09 -0.79 1.55
CA ILE A 37 -2.22 -1.63 2.40
C ILE A 37 -2.54 -1.46 3.88
N ARG A 38 -2.74 -0.22 4.34
CA ARG A 38 -3.08 0.08 5.74
C ARG A 38 -4.33 -0.64 6.20
N PHE A 39 -5.30 -0.77 5.31
CA PHE A 39 -6.59 -1.42 5.60
C PHE A 39 -6.66 -2.88 5.12
N GLY A 40 -5.51 -3.55 4.94
CA GLY A 40 -5.45 -4.99 4.65
C GLY A 40 -5.88 -5.39 3.23
N ASN A 41 -5.88 -4.44 2.30
CA ASN A 41 -6.26 -4.64 0.89
C ASN A 41 -5.03 -4.64 -0.03
N ASP A 42 -3.93 -5.27 0.40
CA ASP A 42 -2.63 -5.23 -0.28
C ASP A 42 -2.72 -5.70 -1.73
N LYS A 43 -3.47 -6.78 -1.96
CA LYS A 43 -3.74 -7.36 -3.28
C LYS A 43 -4.38 -6.39 -4.28
N TYR A 44 -4.91 -5.26 -3.81
CA TYR A 44 -5.51 -4.22 -4.64
C TYR A 44 -4.71 -2.91 -4.67
N ALA A 45 -3.62 -2.80 -3.91
CA ALA A 45 -2.87 -1.55 -3.81
C ALA A 45 -2.31 -1.08 -5.16
N LEU A 46 -1.83 -2.02 -5.98
CA LEU A 46 -1.27 -1.72 -7.31
C LEU A 46 -2.32 -1.29 -8.35
N ARG A 47 -3.63 -1.34 -8.05
CA ARG A 47 -4.65 -0.81 -8.97
C ARG A 47 -4.64 0.71 -9.05
N PHE A 48 -4.04 1.37 -8.06
CA PHE A 48 -4.00 2.83 -7.97
C PHE A 48 -2.75 3.44 -8.60
N VAL A 49 -1.76 2.63 -8.99
CA VAL A 49 -0.48 3.10 -9.55
C VAL A 49 -0.11 2.20 -10.73
N ALA A 50 0.04 2.80 -11.92
CA ALA A 50 0.29 2.07 -13.16
C ALA A 50 1.79 2.07 -13.52
N ASN A 51 2.45 0.93 -13.34
CA ASN A 51 3.87 0.74 -13.68
C ASN A 51 4.80 1.88 -13.20
N PRO A 52 4.81 2.18 -11.88
CA PRO A 52 5.61 3.28 -11.39
C PRO A 52 7.10 3.03 -11.62
N THR A 53 7.81 4.02 -12.15
CA THR A 53 9.27 3.96 -12.21
C THR A 53 9.86 4.29 -10.84
N ASP A 54 11.09 3.85 -10.63
CA ASP A 54 11.89 4.23 -9.47
C ASP A 54 12.02 5.75 -9.30
N ALA A 55 12.04 6.52 -10.39
CA ALA A 55 12.08 7.97 -10.32
C ALA A 55 10.73 8.55 -9.84
N ASP A 56 9.60 7.96 -10.24
CA ASP A 56 8.26 8.43 -9.85
C ASP A 56 8.02 8.22 -8.36
N LEU A 57 8.41 7.05 -7.85
CA LEU A 57 8.30 6.75 -6.42
C LEU A 57 9.23 7.64 -5.59
N GLN A 58 10.42 8.00 -6.11
CA GLN A 58 11.28 8.97 -5.43
C GLN A 58 10.59 10.32 -5.28
N ARG A 59 10.00 10.86 -6.36
CA ARG A 59 9.31 12.17 -6.31
C ARG A 59 8.16 12.15 -5.30
N ALA A 60 7.43 11.04 -5.23
CA ALA A 60 6.37 10.85 -4.25
C ALA A 60 6.89 10.83 -2.80
N GLU A 61 8.02 10.17 -2.55
CA GLU A 61 8.69 10.13 -1.23
C GLU A 61 9.24 11.51 -0.85
N ASP A 62 9.91 12.20 -1.76
CA ASP A 62 10.46 13.54 -1.56
C ASP A 62 9.37 14.57 -1.24
N ALA A 63 8.16 14.40 -1.79
CA ALA A 63 7.02 15.25 -1.53
C ALA A 63 6.26 14.91 -0.23
N CYS A 64 6.62 13.82 0.46
CA CYS A 64 5.92 13.40 1.67
C CYS A 64 6.15 14.39 2.82
N ILE A 65 5.06 14.90 3.41
CA ILE A 65 5.09 15.88 4.52
C ILE A 65 5.07 15.24 5.91
N HIS A 66 5.36 13.95 6.01
CA HIS A 66 5.38 13.28 7.30
C HIS A 66 6.49 13.89 8.18
N TYR A 67 6.16 14.24 9.42
CA TYR A 67 7.01 15.08 10.29
C TYR A 67 8.32 14.40 10.74
N ASP A 68 8.32 13.08 10.88
CA ASP A 68 9.50 12.28 11.27
C ASP A 68 10.37 11.94 10.05
N ARG A 69 9.84 11.09 9.17
CA ARG A 69 10.44 10.73 7.87
C ARG A 69 9.37 10.47 6.82
N PRO A 70 9.69 10.59 5.52
CA PRO A 70 8.82 10.13 4.44
C PRO A 70 8.37 8.69 4.61
N ILE A 71 7.16 8.39 4.15
CA ILE A 71 6.70 7.01 3.97
C ILE A 71 7.56 6.35 2.90
N ARG A 72 8.03 5.13 3.13
CA ARG A 72 8.85 4.35 2.18
C ARG A 72 7.98 3.74 1.08
N ILE A 73 7.37 4.59 0.26
CA ILE A 73 6.44 4.22 -0.81
C ILE A 73 7.04 3.21 -1.77
N ARG A 74 8.30 3.40 -2.18
CA ARG A 74 9.03 2.53 -3.10
C ARG A 74 9.17 1.12 -2.54
N GLU A 75 9.69 1.01 -1.31
CA GLU A 75 9.87 -0.29 -0.66
C GLU A 75 8.54 -1.00 -0.44
N MET A 76 7.49 -0.26 -0.04
CA MET A 76 6.15 -0.81 0.15
C MET A 76 5.56 -1.37 -1.14
N LEU A 77 5.56 -0.60 -2.24
CA LEU A 77 4.99 -1.05 -3.50
C LEU A 77 5.79 -2.21 -4.12
N ASN A 78 7.12 -2.19 -3.99
CA ASN A 78 7.98 -3.30 -4.41
C ASN A 78 7.80 -4.57 -3.57
N ALA A 79 7.36 -4.44 -2.31
CA ALA A 79 7.03 -5.59 -1.47
C ALA A 79 5.66 -6.18 -1.84
N VAL A 80 4.69 -5.36 -2.26
CA VAL A 80 3.36 -5.83 -2.71
C VAL A 80 3.41 -6.49 -4.09
N THR A 81 4.31 -6.08 -4.99
CA THR A 81 4.49 -6.73 -6.31
C THR A 81 5.05 -8.14 -6.21
N ARG A 82 5.73 -8.49 -5.12
CA ARG A 82 6.20 -9.84 -4.88
C ARG A 82 5.07 -10.64 -4.23
N PRO A 83 4.51 -11.67 -4.88
CA PRO A 83 3.58 -12.55 -4.18
C PRO A 83 4.33 -13.17 -2.99
N SER A 84 3.86 -12.90 -1.78
CA SER A 84 4.25 -13.73 -0.65
C SER A 84 3.79 -15.17 -0.94
N PRO A 85 4.55 -16.21 -0.54
CA PRO A 85 4.03 -17.57 -0.57
C PRO A 85 2.86 -17.64 0.41
N SER A 86 1.65 -17.41 -0.10
CA SER A 86 0.43 -17.36 0.68
C SER A 86 0.20 -18.70 1.37
N THR A 87 0.13 -18.70 2.70
CA THR A 87 -0.55 -19.75 3.45
C THR A 87 -2.01 -19.73 3.01
N THR A 88 -2.41 -20.74 2.24
CA THR A 88 -3.81 -21.05 1.98
C THR A 88 -4.49 -21.34 3.31
N THR A 89 -5.21 -20.37 3.87
CA THR A 89 -6.26 -20.67 4.85
C THR A 89 -7.45 -21.22 4.07
N PRO A 90 -7.81 -22.51 4.20
CA PRO A 90 -9.01 -23.02 3.55
C PRO A 90 -10.22 -22.27 4.12
N ALA A 91 -11.05 -21.75 3.21
CA ALA A 91 -12.31 -21.11 3.55
C ALA A 91 -13.12 -22.04 4.46
N SER A 92 -13.44 -21.60 5.67
CA SER A 92 -14.40 -22.30 6.52
C SER A 92 -15.75 -22.37 5.78
N PRO A 93 -16.44 -23.52 5.79
CA PRO A 93 -17.73 -23.63 5.15
C PRO A 93 -18.74 -22.74 5.90
N VAL A 94 -19.33 -21.78 5.19
CA VAL A 94 -20.51 -21.05 5.67
C VAL A 94 -21.64 -22.07 5.81
N SER A 95 -21.95 -22.43 7.05
CA SER A 95 -23.15 -23.17 7.42
C SER A 95 -24.37 -22.27 7.17
N SER A 96 -25.17 -22.65 6.17
CA SER A 96 -26.48 -22.05 5.92
C SER A 96 -27.47 -22.50 6.99
N ALA A 97 -27.65 -21.69 8.04
CA ALA A 97 -28.80 -21.81 8.93
C ALA A 97 -29.91 -20.87 8.43
N ARG A 98 -30.80 -21.41 7.59
CA ARG A 98 -32.16 -20.87 7.42
C ARG A 98 -33.02 -21.46 8.53
N ASN A 99 -33.54 -20.61 9.42
CA ASN A 99 -34.68 -20.78 10.32
C ASN A 99 -35.11 -19.34 10.66
N ALA A 100 -36.37 -18.89 10.64
CA ALA A 100 -37.67 -19.55 10.70
C ALA A 100 -38.69 -18.80 9.82
#